data_AF-A0A3M0Y3S7-F1
#
_entry.id   AF-A0A3M0Y3S7-F1
#
_cell.length_a   1.000
_cell.length_b   1.000
_cell.length_c   1.000
_cell.angle_alpha   90.00
_cell.angle_beta   90.00
_cell.angle_gamma   90.00
#
_symmetry.space_group_name_H-M   'P 1'
#
loop_
_entity.id
_entity.type
_entity.pdbx_description
1 polymer ?
#
loop_
_entity_poly.entity_id
_entity_poly.type
_entity_poly.pdbx_seq_one_letter_code
_entity_poly.pdbx_strand_id
1 'polypeptide(L)'
;MKLSYTDSALLRGKRGASERLNDEVVFLIIFAVFIAVMVFYVGNRANNAAFWEDFYAKELAKMINLAKPGDEFRLDVHKATEIAQKNKVKSFSEIFVFDNAKSEVCVKLSPGSAKCYSYFVKLDVVDEELELAAPKNMLKFKVIEKVNEK
;
A
#
# COMPACT_ATOMS: atom_id res chain seq x y z
N MET A 1 -35.02 -77.49 -3.24
CA MET A 1 -33.80 -77.05 -3.96
C MET A 1 -33.69 -75.54 -3.73
N LYS A 2 -32.83 -75.11 -2.80
CA LYS A 2 -32.71 -73.70 -2.38
C LYS A 2 -31.24 -73.32 -2.32
N LEU A 3 -30.99 -72.08 -2.77
CA LEU A 3 -29.80 -71.24 -2.56
C LEU A 3 -28.61 -71.62 -3.46
N SER A 4 -27.93 -70.68 -4.11
CA SER A 4 -27.43 -69.44 -3.53
C SER A 4 -27.19 -68.37 -4.60
N TYR A 5 -27.93 -67.26 -4.53
CA TYR A 5 -27.72 -66.03 -5.31
C TYR A 5 -27.25 -64.94 -4.35
N THR A 6 -26.03 -65.04 -3.82
CA THR A 6 -25.49 -64.04 -2.89
C THR A 6 -23.99 -63.88 -3.04
N ASP A 7 -23.50 -63.51 -4.24
CA ASP A 7 -22.08 -63.16 -4.38
C ASP A 7 -21.77 -61.94 -5.27
N SER A 8 -22.75 -61.39 -5.98
CA SER A 8 -22.51 -60.23 -6.87
C SER A 8 -22.66 -58.86 -6.19
N ALA A 9 -23.05 -58.79 -4.92
CA ALA A 9 -23.31 -57.53 -4.21
C ALA A 9 -22.11 -56.92 -3.48
N LEU A 10 -21.04 -57.69 -3.22
CA LEU A 10 -19.94 -57.26 -2.34
C LEU A 10 -18.83 -56.43 -3.02
N LEU A 11 -18.83 -56.31 -4.35
CA LEU A 11 -17.78 -55.59 -5.10
C LEU A 11 -18.18 -54.17 -5.54
N ARG A 12 -19.34 -53.66 -5.11
CA ARG A 12 -19.87 -52.35 -5.56
C ARG A 12 -19.54 -51.17 -4.63
N GLY A 13 -18.96 -51.44 -3.44
CA GLY A 13 -18.76 -50.42 -2.39
C GLY A 13 -17.43 -49.66 -2.40
N LYS A 14 -16.43 -50.05 -3.21
CA LYS A 14 -15.08 -49.46 -3.16
C LYS A 14 -14.74 -48.43 -4.24
N ARG A 15 -15.60 -48.20 -5.24
CA ARG A 15 -15.30 -47.28 -6.35
C ARG A 15 -15.74 -45.82 -6.12
N GLY A 16 -16.76 -45.57 -5.28
CA GLY A 16 -17.29 -44.22 -5.05
C GLY A 16 -16.63 -43.42 -3.92
N ALA A 17 -15.87 -44.07 -3.03
CA ALA A 17 -15.19 -43.38 -1.93
C ALA A 17 -13.87 -42.72 -2.36
N SER A 18 -13.17 -43.31 -3.33
CA SER A 18 -11.92 -42.78 -3.87
C SER A 18 -12.12 -41.56 -4.79
N GLU A 19 -13.21 -41.51 -5.55
CA GLU A 19 -13.52 -40.36 -6.41
C GLU A 19 -13.89 -39.11 -5.57
N ARG A 20 -14.69 -39.30 -4.50
CA ARG A 20 -15.05 -38.26 -3.49
C ARG A 20 -13.99 -37.96 -2.43
N LEU A 21 -12.77 -38.43 -2.62
CA LEU A 21 -11.64 -37.99 -1.82
C LEU A 21 -10.64 -37.28 -2.72
N ASN A 22 -10.53 -37.70 -3.97
CA ASN A 22 -9.66 -37.06 -4.95
C ASN A 22 -10.15 -35.66 -5.33
N ASP A 23 -11.45 -35.45 -5.51
CA ASP A 23 -11.99 -34.14 -5.89
C ASP A 23 -11.77 -33.07 -4.81
N GLU A 24 -12.00 -33.44 -3.54
CA GLU A 24 -11.82 -32.59 -2.37
C GLU A 24 -10.33 -32.29 -2.14
N VAL A 25 -9.45 -33.27 -2.38
CA VAL A 25 -7.99 -33.07 -2.29
C VAL A 25 -7.50 -32.14 -3.39
N VAL A 26 -7.99 -32.29 -4.64
CA VAL A 26 -7.65 -31.40 -5.75
C VAL A 26 -8.11 -29.96 -5.46
N PHE A 27 -9.33 -29.80 -4.94
CA PHE A 27 -9.84 -28.48 -4.53
C PHE A 27 -8.96 -27.84 -3.46
N LEU A 28 -8.55 -28.62 -2.44
CA LEU A 28 -7.70 -28.13 -1.35
C LEU A 28 -6.32 -27.70 -1.87
N ILE A 29 -5.72 -28.46 -2.80
CA ILE A 29 -4.45 -28.09 -3.42
C ILE A 29 -4.58 -26.78 -4.21
N ILE A 30 -5.63 -26.63 -5.03
CA ILE A 30 -5.88 -25.40 -5.78
C ILE A 30 -6.09 -24.22 -4.83
N PHE A 31 -6.85 -24.40 -3.76
CA PHE A 31 -7.08 -23.38 -2.75
C PHE A 31 -5.77 -22.96 -2.06
N ALA A 32 -4.94 -23.93 -1.67
CA ALA A 32 -3.64 -23.65 -1.07
C ALA A 32 -2.72 -22.86 -2.01
N VAL A 33 -2.68 -23.23 -3.30
CA VAL A 33 -1.93 -22.48 -4.32
C VAL A 33 -2.50 -21.06 -4.48
N PHE A 34 -3.82 -20.91 -4.53
CA PHE A 34 -4.47 -19.61 -4.63
C PHE A 34 -4.11 -18.70 -3.45
N ILE A 35 -4.19 -19.21 -2.21
CA ILE A 35 -3.81 -18.47 -1.01
C ILE A 35 -2.31 -18.11 -1.06
N ALA A 36 -1.44 -19.03 -1.46
CA ALA A 36 -0.01 -18.76 -1.58
C ALA A 36 0.29 -17.62 -2.58
N VAL A 37 -0.34 -17.65 -3.76
CA VAL A 37 -0.21 -16.59 -4.77
C VAL A 37 -0.75 -15.27 -4.23
N MET A 38 -1.89 -15.28 -3.54
CA MET A 38 -2.48 -14.08 -2.95
C MET A 38 -1.56 -13.46 -1.89
N VAL A 39 -1.02 -14.26 -0.98
CA VAL A 39 -0.08 -13.80 0.06
C VAL A 39 1.19 -13.24 -0.58
N PHE A 40 1.74 -13.92 -1.58
CA PHE A 40 2.90 -13.43 -2.33
C PHE A 40 2.62 -12.09 -3.00
N TYR A 41 1.47 -11.95 -3.65
CA TYR A 41 1.09 -10.71 -4.34
C TYR A 41 0.89 -9.54 -3.38
N VAL A 42 0.17 -9.75 -2.27
CA VAL A 42 -0.07 -8.72 -1.24
C VAL A 42 1.25 -8.31 -0.59
N GLY A 43 2.11 -9.28 -0.25
CA GLY A 43 3.44 -9.01 0.30
C GLY A 43 4.31 -8.17 -0.63
N ASN A 44 4.23 -8.41 -1.94
CA ASN A 44 4.99 -7.64 -2.93
C ASN A 44 4.41 -6.23 -3.15
N ARG A 45 3.08 -6.06 -3.01
CA ARG A 45 2.41 -4.74 -3.09
C ARG A 45 2.73 -3.83 -1.90
N ALA A 46 2.95 -4.38 -0.71
CA ALA A 46 3.28 -3.59 0.48
C ALA A 46 4.58 -2.77 0.34
N ASN A 47 5.51 -3.21 -0.52
CA ASN A 47 6.75 -2.51 -0.83
C ASN A 47 6.68 -1.69 -2.14
N ASN A 48 5.51 -1.60 -2.77
CA ASN A 48 5.38 -0.90 -4.04
C ASN A 48 5.44 0.62 -3.82
N ALA A 49 6.57 1.21 -4.20
CA ALA A 49 6.83 2.64 -4.09
C ALA A 49 5.72 3.48 -4.73
N ALA A 50 5.23 3.11 -5.91
CA ALA A 50 4.23 3.89 -6.64
C ALA A 50 2.89 3.98 -5.91
N PHE A 51 2.51 2.94 -5.15
CA PHE A 51 1.29 2.97 -4.34
C PHE A 51 1.44 3.95 -3.17
N TRP A 52 2.58 3.90 -2.47
CA TRP A 52 2.85 4.78 -1.35
C TRP A 52 3.06 6.24 -1.78
N GLU A 53 3.71 6.47 -2.92
CA GLU A 53 3.84 7.80 -3.54
C GLU A 53 2.47 8.44 -3.75
N ASP A 54 1.53 7.70 -4.37
CA ASP A 54 0.17 8.18 -4.62
C ASP A 54 -0.61 8.41 -3.31
N PHE A 55 -0.48 7.51 -2.34
CA PHE A 55 -1.11 7.63 -1.02
C PHE A 55 -0.65 8.90 -0.29
N TYR A 56 0.66 9.08 -0.12
CA TYR A 56 1.20 10.23 0.62
C TYR A 56 0.95 11.55 -0.12
N ALA A 57 1.05 11.58 -1.45
CA ALA A 57 0.78 12.79 -2.22
C ALA A 57 -0.67 13.26 -2.04
N LYS A 58 -1.64 12.32 -2.10
CA LYS A 58 -3.06 12.62 -1.86
C LYS A 58 -3.33 13.03 -0.43
N GLU A 59 -2.76 12.33 0.54
CA GLU A 59 -2.98 12.62 1.95
C GLU A 59 -2.44 14.01 2.32
N LEU A 60 -1.24 14.36 1.87
CA LEU A 60 -0.66 15.70 2.06
C LEU A 60 -1.50 16.78 1.38
N ALA A 61 -1.90 16.58 0.13
CA ALA A 61 -2.77 17.52 -0.57
C ALA A 61 -4.10 17.72 0.15
N LYS A 62 -4.69 16.64 0.68
CA LYS A 62 -5.93 16.69 1.47
C LYS A 62 -5.72 17.43 2.79
N MET A 63 -4.61 17.18 3.50
CA MET A 63 -4.27 17.90 4.73
C MET A 63 -4.16 19.40 4.48
N ILE A 64 -3.44 19.81 3.43
CA ILE A 64 -3.32 21.22 3.03
C ILE A 64 -4.69 21.79 2.66
N ASN A 65 -5.52 21.04 1.94
CA ASN A 65 -6.87 21.50 1.56
C ASN A 65 -7.81 21.70 2.77
N LEU A 66 -7.59 20.99 3.87
CA LEU A 66 -8.39 21.09 5.09
C LEU A 66 -7.76 22.02 6.14
N ALA A 67 -6.52 22.47 5.90
CA ALA A 67 -5.76 23.30 6.81
C ALA A 67 -6.34 24.71 6.91
N LYS A 68 -6.23 25.28 8.11
CA LYS A 68 -6.38 26.72 8.32
C LYS A 68 -5.00 27.38 8.33
N PRO A 69 -4.93 28.68 7.97
CA PRO A 69 -3.68 29.40 8.09
C PRO A 69 -3.18 29.41 9.54
N GLY A 70 -1.90 29.11 9.73
CA GLY A 70 -1.25 28.98 11.02
C GLY A 70 -1.23 27.55 11.58
N ASP A 71 -1.90 26.58 10.94
CA ASP A 71 -1.87 25.19 11.36
C ASP A 71 -0.48 24.56 11.15
N GLU A 72 -0.08 23.72 12.10
CA GLU A 72 1.15 22.93 12.06
C GLU A 72 0.80 21.44 11.99
N PHE A 73 1.30 20.76 10.97
CA PHE A 73 1.03 19.35 10.74
C PHE A 73 2.24 18.49 11.10
N ARG A 74 1.95 17.29 11.62
CA ARG A 74 2.95 16.26 11.90
C ARG A 74 2.47 14.94 11.34
N LEU A 75 3.13 14.43 10.32
CA LEU A 75 2.78 13.19 9.65
C LEU A 75 3.86 12.13 9.92
N ASP A 76 3.43 10.94 10.31
CA ASP A 76 4.33 9.79 10.36
C ASP A 76 4.65 9.33 8.92
N VAL A 77 5.91 9.48 8.55
CA VAL A 77 6.46 9.12 7.24
C VAL A 77 7.53 8.03 7.37
N HIS A 78 7.52 7.28 8.47
CA HIS A 78 8.45 6.17 8.70
C HIS A 78 8.39 5.16 7.55
N LYS A 79 7.19 4.81 7.07
CA LYS A 79 7.06 3.88 5.96
C LYS A 79 7.56 4.46 4.64
N ALA A 80 7.30 5.74 4.38
CA ALA A 80 7.79 6.43 3.17
C ALA A 80 9.32 6.41 3.12
N THR A 81 9.95 6.82 4.22
CA THR A 81 11.41 6.88 4.35
C THR A 81 12.05 5.49 4.30
N GLU A 82 11.45 4.45 4.90
CA GLU A 82 11.91 3.06 4.78
C GLU A 82 11.92 2.60 3.30
N ILE A 83 10.85 2.88 2.56
CA ILE A 83 10.72 2.52 1.14
C ILE A 83 11.72 3.31 0.29
N ALA A 84 11.85 4.62 0.54
CA ALA A 84 12.80 5.49 -0.17
C ALA A 84 14.25 5.01 0.01
N GLN A 85 14.64 4.63 1.24
CA GLN A 85 15.96 4.07 1.54
C GLN A 85 16.18 2.73 0.82
N LYS A 86 15.20 1.82 0.85
CA LYS A 86 15.27 0.55 0.10
C LYS A 86 15.45 0.77 -1.40
N ASN A 87 14.83 1.81 -1.96
CA ASN A 87 14.92 2.18 -3.36
C ASN A 87 16.10 3.12 -3.71
N LYS A 88 17.03 3.33 -2.77
CA LYS A 88 18.23 4.16 -2.94
C LYS A 88 17.93 5.64 -3.26
N VAL A 89 16.77 6.15 -2.85
CA VAL A 89 16.48 7.59 -2.84
C VAL A 89 17.17 8.16 -1.60
N LYS A 90 18.33 8.81 -1.81
CA LYS A 90 19.22 9.26 -0.72
C LYS A 90 18.91 10.66 -0.22
N SER A 91 18.33 11.50 -1.05
CA SER A 91 18.05 12.88 -0.68
C SER A 91 16.67 12.98 -0.04
N PHE A 92 16.63 13.33 1.25
CA PHE A 92 15.37 13.49 1.98
C PHE A 92 14.54 14.66 1.47
N SER A 93 15.18 15.73 0.99
CA SER A 93 14.52 16.87 0.34
C SER A 93 13.94 16.53 -1.04
N GLU A 94 14.32 15.40 -1.62
CA GLU A 94 13.67 14.92 -2.86
C GLU A 94 12.43 14.07 -2.57
N ILE A 95 12.26 13.57 -1.35
CA ILE A 95 11.16 12.64 -1.01
C ILE A 95 9.83 13.38 -1.00
N PHE A 96 9.80 14.55 -0.37
CA PHE A 96 8.62 15.41 -0.29
C PHE A 96 9.02 16.77 -0.85
N VAL A 97 8.33 17.20 -1.91
CA VAL A 97 8.58 18.48 -2.56
C VAL A 97 7.26 19.24 -2.61
N PHE A 98 7.23 20.42 -1.99
CA PHE A 98 6.08 21.31 -2.00
C PHE A 98 6.33 22.46 -2.98
N ASP A 99 5.57 22.51 -4.08
CA ASP A 99 5.60 23.59 -5.07
C ASP A 99 4.45 24.57 -4.75
N ASN A 100 4.78 25.62 -3.99
CA ASN A 100 3.83 26.68 -3.62
C ASN A 100 3.40 27.55 -4.83
N ALA A 101 4.19 27.59 -5.91
CA ALA A 101 3.86 28.35 -7.11
C ALA A 101 2.76 27.66 -7.91
N LYS A 102 2.81 26.33 -8.01
CA LYS A 102 1.79 25.51 -8.68
C LYS A 102 0.70 24.98 -7.76
N SER A 103 0.83 25.20 -6.45
CA SER A 103 -0.03 24.61 -5.44
C SER A 103 -0.07 23.08 -5.55
N GLU A 104 1.11 22.46 -5.59
CA GLU A 104 1.28 21.02 -5.79
C GLU A 104 2.22 20.41 -4.76
N VAL A 105 1.93 19.18 -4.34
CA VAL A 105 2.82 18.36 -3.52
C VAL A 105 3.25 17.13 -4.30
N CYS A 106 4.55 16.92 -4.42
CA CYS A 106 5.15 15.77 -5.08
C CYS A 106 5.83 14.86 -4.07
N VAL A 107 5.57 13.56 -4.19
CA VAL A 107 6.20 12.52 -3.38
C VAL A 107 6.98 11.57 -4.28
N LYS A 108 8.25 11.34 -3.94
CA LYS A 108 9.18 10.48 -4.68
C LYS A 108 9.80 9.45 -3.75
N LEU A 109 9.42 8.18 -3.93
CA LEU A 109 9.93 7.05 -3.15
C LEU A 109 10.77 6.10 -4.02
N SER A 110 10.87 6.35 -5.32
CA SER A 110 11.72 5.62 -6.26
C SER A 110 12.51 6.58 -7.17
N PRO A 111 13.65 6.16 -7.72
CA PRO A 111 14.48 7.03 -8.57
C PRO A 111 13.84 7.39 -9.93
N GLY A 112 12.79 6.67 -10.36
CA GLY A 112 12.18 6.82 -11.68
C GLY A 112 10.73 7.31 -11.67
N SER A 113 10.09 7.42 -10.51
CA SER A 113 8.71 7.90 -10.40
C SER A 113 8.57 8.89 -9.27
N ALA A 114 7.76 9.92 -9.51
CA ALA A 114 7.18 10.77 -8.49
C ALA A 114 5.69 10.86 -8.77
N LYS A 115 4.89 11.00 -7.71
CA LYS A 115 3.47 11.30 -7.81
C LYS A 115 3.23 12.67 -7.24
N CYS A 116 2.60 13.51 -8.05
CA CYS A 116 2.27 14.87 -7.68
C CYS A 116 0.76 15.04 -7.63
N TYR A 117 0.31 15.82 -6.65
CA TYR A 117 -1.10 16.13 -6.43
C TYR A 117 -1.27 17.61 -6.12
N SER A 118 -2.16 18.25 -6.87
CA SER A 118 -2.49 19.66 -6.66
C SER A 118 -3.46 19.82 -5.48
N TYR A 119 -3.28 20.90 -4.74
CA TYR A 119 -4.22 21.40 -3.74
C TYR A 119 -4.83 22.72 -4.23
N PHE A 120 -6.03 23.04 -3.76
CA PHE A 120 -6.85 24.14 -4.30
C PHE A 120 -6.87 25.38 -3.41
N VAL A 121 -6.35 25.28 -2.18
CA VAL A 121 -6.38 26.37 -1.21
C VAL A 121 -5.19 27.30 -1.43
N LYS A 122 -5.42 28.62 -1.27
CA LYS A 122 -4.40 29.66 -1.36
C LYS A 122 -3.57 29.74 -0.08
N LEU A 123 -2.88 28.65 0.22
CA LEU A 123 -1.95 28.56 1.33
C LEU A 123 -0.57 28.18 0.81
N ASP A 124 0.45 28.69 1.46
CA ASP A 124 1.83 28.31 1.21
C ASP A 124 2.31 27.38 2.33
N VAL A 125 3.03 26.33 1.94
CA VAL A 125 3.69 25.41 2.87
C VAL A 125 5.08 25.94 3.18
N VAL A 126 5.39 26.10 4.47
CA VAL A 126 6.67 26.61 4.98
C VAL A 126 7.17 25.74 6.14
N ASP A 127 8.42 25.94 6.53
CA ASP A 127 9.07 25.25 7.64
C ASP A 127 8.99 23.71 7.52
N GLU A 128 9.30 23.19 6.33
CA GLU A 128 9.38 21.75 6.10
C GLU A 128 10.59 21.14 6.83
N GLU A 129 10.35 20.26 7.78
CA GLU A 129 11.39 19.57 8.53
C GLU A 129 11.09 18.08 8.64
N LEU A 130 12.09 17.26 8.33
CA LEU A 130 12.01 15.82 8.47
C LEU A 130 12.83 15.37 9.69
N GLU A 131 12.13 15.03 10.77
CA GLU A 131 12.75 14.49 11.97
C GLU A 131 12.93 12.97 11.82
N LEU A 132 14.17 12.56 11.58
CA LEU A 132 14.57 11.15 11.53
C LEU A 132 14.98 10.69 12.95
N ALA A 133 14.00 10.41 13.80
CA ALA A 133 14.23 9.89 15.15
C ALA A 133 13.75 8.45 15.25
N ALA A 134 14.60 7.50 15.65
CA ALA A 134 14.12 6.15 15.98
C ALA A 134 13.21 6.25 17.23
N PRO A 135 11.97 5.73 17.24
CA PRO A 135 11.41 4.72 16.34
C PRO A 135 10.50 5.23 15.19
N LYS A 136 10.30 6.54 15.03
CA LYS A 136 9.35 7.12 14.05
C LYS A 136 9.95 8.31 13.31
N ASN A 137 9.87 8.28 11.98
CA ASN A 137 10.27 9.41 11.16
C ASN A 137 9.06 10.31 10.93
N MET A 138 9.18 11.59 11.30
CA MET A 138 8.08 12.54 11.30
C MET A 138 8.36 13.66 10.29
N LEU A 139 7.41 13.92 9.41
CA LEU A 139 7.39 15.11 8.56
C LEU A 139 6.60 16.21 9.27
N LYS A 140 7.24 17.35 9.46
CA LYS A 140 6.63 18.57 10.01
C LYS A 140 6.58 19.62 8.93
N PHE A 141 5.46 20.32 8.86
CA PHE A 141 5.32 21.49 8.00
C PHE A 141 4.26 22.41 8.56
N LYS A 142 4.38 23.69 8.25
CA LYS A 142 3.44 24.73 8.64
C LYS A 142 2.77 25.30 7.41
N VAL A 143 1.52 25.69 7.56
CA VAL A 143 0.73 26.26 6.48
C VAL A 143 0.43 27.71 6.80
N ILE A 144 0.78 28.63 5.91
CA ILE A 144 0.56 30.08 6.06
C ILE A 144 -0.33 30.63 4.96
N GLU A 145 -0.96 31.79 5.18
CA GLU A 145 -1.68 32.47 4.11
C GLU A 145 -0.72 32.85 2.99
N LYS A 146 -1.14 32.63 1.74
CA LYS A 146 -0.38 33.06 0.58
C LYS A 146 -0.28 34.58 0.56
N VAL A 147 0.92 35.10 0.83
CA VAL A 147 1.19 36.54 0.78
C VAL A 147 1.23 36.90 -0.69
N ASN A 148 0.13 37.47 -1.22
CA ASN A 148 0.14 38.03 -2.55
C ASN A 148 1.15 39.19 -2.56
N GLU A 149 2.32 38.99 -3.15
CA GLU A 149 3.14 40.10 -3.63
C GLU A 149 2.28 40.90 -4.61
N LYS A 150 1.92 42.11 -4.18
CA LYS A 150 1.31 43.14 -5.04
C LYS A 150 2.36 43.79 -5.90
#